data_AF-A0AB33EY38-F1
#
_entry.id   AF-A0AB33EY38-F1
#
_cell.length_a   1.000
_cell.length_b   1.000
_cell.length_c   1.000
_cell.angle_alpha   90.00
_cell.angle_beta   90.00
_cell.angle_gamma   90.00
#
_symmetry.space_group_name_H-M   'P 1'
#
loop_
_entity.id
_entity.type
_entity.pdbx_description
1 polymer ?
#
loop_
_entity_poly.entity_id
_entity_poly.type
_entity_poly.pdbx_seq_one_letter_code
_entity_poly.pdbx_strand_id
1 'polypeptide(L)'
;MRDERAERRRRGAVAGLRGGSREEPLIGGPRRAAPRPPRFFTVHLGFAAAEPAVARELAVAYAEALGLLRPELALGAAALSPADAWHRAERLFCGAVGPDGERCADVADHPGFHHAPGPGGLGWGDGD
;
A
#
# COMPACT_ATOMS: atom_id res chain seq x y z
N MET A 1 5.97 35.90 6.12
CA MET A 1 5.11 35.12 5.21
C MET A 1 3.92 34.63 6.04
N ARG A 2 2.75 35.25 5.86
CA ARG A 2 1.56 35.07 6.73
C ARG A 2 0.78 33.81 6.34
N ASP A 3 0.20 33.16 7.35
CA ASP A 3 -0.40 31.83 7.31
C ASP A 3 -1.79 31.81 6.63
N GLU A 4 -1.81 31.54 5.33
CA GLU A 4 -3.00 31.53 4.46
C GLU A 4 -4.03 30.42 4.81
N ARG A 5 -3.64 29.43 5.62
CA ARG A 5 -4.53 28.33 6.05
C ARG A 5 -5.57 28.77 7.08
N ALA A 6 -5.25 29.73 7.93
CA ALA A 6 -6.15 30.23 8.96
C ALA A 6 -7.35 31.00 8.36
N GLU A 7 -7.12 31.66 7.22
CA GLU A 7 -8.09 32.54 6.58
C GLU A 7 -9.16 31.77 5.79
N ARG A 8 -8.79 30.64 5.16
CA ARG A 8 -9.74 29.72 4.53
C ARG A 8 -10.73 29.12 5.53
N ARG A 9 -10.29 28.80 6.76
CA ARG A 9 -11.17 28.28 7.82
C ARG A 9 -12.22 29.31 8.27
N ARG A 10 -11.86 30.60 8.31
CA ARG A 10 -12.80 31.66 8.69
C ARG A 10 -13.86 31.91 7.62
N ARG A 11 -13.53 31.82 6.32
CA ARG A 11 -14.51 32.00 5.23
C ARG A 11 -15.58 30.90 5.18
N GLY A 12 -15.23 29.67 5.56
CA GLY A 12 -16.21 28.57 5.68
C GLY A 12 -17.23 28.76 6.82
N ALA A 13 -16.81 29.39 7.93
CA ALA A 13 -17.66 29.60 9.09
C ALA A 13 -18.70 30.72 8.90
N VAL A 14 -18.41 31.74 8.08
CA VAL A 14 -19.35 32.86 7.85
C VAL A 14 -20.37 32.60 6.74
N ALA A 15 -20.12 31.63 5.85
CA ALA A 15 -21.07 31.26 4.80
C ALA A 15 -22.32 30.52 5.34
N GLY A 16 -22.26 29.98 6.57
CA GLY A 16 -23.38 29.28 7.21
C GLY A 16 -24.39 30.16 7.94
N LEU A 17 -24.21 31.49 7.98
CA LEU A 17 -25.01 32.38 8.84
C LEU A 17 -25.99 33.29 8.07
N ARG A 18 -26.21 33.05 6.77
CA ARG A 18 -27.24 33.76 5.99
C ARG A 18 -28.04 32.78 5.14
N GLY A 19 -29.07 32.19 5.73
CA GLY A 19 -30.04 31.35 5.04
C GLY A 19 -31.28 31.18 5.91
N GLY A 20 -32.44 31.56 5.40
CA GLY A 20 -33.66 31.74 6.16
C GLY A 20 -34.33 30.46 6.67
N SER A 21 -35.28 30.69 7.57
CA SER A 21 -36.33 29.81 8.06
C SER A 21 -36.76 28.72 7.06
N ARG A 22 -36.37 27.49 7.37
CA ARG A 22 -37.13 26.28 7.06
C ARG A 22 -36.87 25.31 8.20
N GLU A 23 -37.92 24.76 8.79
CA GLU A 23 -37.79 23.76 9.86
C GLU A 23 -36.85 22.64 9.41
N GLU A 24 -35.61 22.69 9.89
CA GLU A 24 -34.63 21.64 9.70
C GLU A 24 -34.97 20.53 10.71
N PRO A 25 -35.25 19.30 10.24
CA PRO A 25 -35.53 18.19 11.14
C PRO A 25 -34.33 17.99 12.08
N LEU A 26 -34.55 18.17 13.39
CA LEU A 26 -33.55 18.02 14.46
C LEU A 26 -33.04 16.58 14.62
N ILE A 27 -33.54 15.65 13.80
CA ILE A 27 -33.07 14.28 13.70
C ILE A 27 -32.48 14.13 12.30
N GLY A 28 -31.15 14.28 12.21
CA GLY A 28 -30.43 13.92 10.99
C GLY A 28 -30.77 12.47 10.64
N GLY A 29 -31.29 12.25 9.43
CA GLY A 29 -31.64 10.92 8.93
C GLY A 29 -30.48 9.93 9.12
N PRO A 30 -30.76 8.61 9.17
CA PRO A 30 -29.77 7.61 9.53
C PRO A 30 -28.51 7.81 8.70
N ARG A 31 -27.42 8.20 9.37
CA ARG A 31 -26.11 8.31 8.73
C ARG A 31 -25.81 6.92 8.21
N ARG A 32 -25.80 6.74 6.87
CA ARG A 32 -25.26 5.51 6.29
C ARG A 32 -23.87 5.34 6.88
N ALA A 33 -23.67 4.26 7.63
CA ALA A 33 -22.36 3.95 8.18
C ALA A 33 -21.38 3.97 7.00
N ALA A 34 -20.37 4.83 7.07
CA ALA A 34 -19.35 4.87 6.05
C ALA A 34 -18.78 3.45 5.88
N PRO A 35 -18.56 2.96 4.64
CA PRO A 35 -18.00 1.65 4.43
C PRO A 35 -16.72 1.53 5.25
N ARG A 36 -16.65 0.50 6.09
CA ARG A 36 -15.49 0.27 6.95
C ARG A 36 -14.28 0.00 6.05
N PRO A 37 -13.11 0.61 6.32
CA PRO A 37 -11.93 0.39 5.50
C PRO A 37 -11.56 -1.09 5.46
N PRO A 38 -10.99 -1.58 4.34
CA PRO A 38 -10.53 -2.94 4.23
C PRO A 38 -9.55 -3.27 5.35
N ARG A 39 -9.69 -4.49 5.90
CA ARG A 39 -8.81 -5.00 6.96
C ARG A 39 -7.75 -5.86 6.30
N PHE A 40 -6.49 -5.53 6.53
CA PHE A 40 -5.35 -6.33 6.09
C PHE A 40 -4.90 -7.21 7.24
N PHE A 41 -4.55 -8.45 6.93
CA PHE A 41 -3.99 -9.42 7.86
C PHE A 41 -2.71 -9.98 7.26
N THR A 42 -1.73 -10.30 8.10
CA THR A 42 -0.46 -10.89 7.67
C THR A 42 -0.40 -12.34 8.12
N VAL A 43 0.17 -13.20 7.28
CA VAL A 43 0.55 -14.57 7.63
C VAL A 43 2.07 -14.63 7.70
N HIS A 44 2.60 -15.25 8.75
CA HIS A 44 4.02 -15.47 8.93
C HIS A 44 4.33 -16.96 8.70
N LEU A 45 5.26 -17.26 7.80
CA LEU A 45 5.66 -18.62 7.46
C LEU A 45 7.14 -18.81 7.86
N GLY A 46 7.39 -19.70 8.82
CA GLY A 46 8.74 -20.10 9.19
C GLY A 46 9.24 -21.25 8.33
N PHE A 47 10.49 -21.18 7.90
CA PHE A 47 11.15 -22.24 7.15
C PHE A 47 12.64 -22.28 7.49
N ALA A 48 13.30 -23.41 7.22
CA ALA A 48 14.73 -23.57 7.43
C ALA A 48 15.49 -23.30 6.13
N ALA A 49 16.63 -22.64 6.26
CA ALA A 49 17.61 -22.46 5.19
C ALA A 49 19.01 -22.53 5.78
N ALA A 50 19.97 -23.00 4.99
CA ALA A 50 21.36 -23.12 5.44
C ALA A 50 22.02 -21.76 5.68
N GLU A 51 21.71 -20.77 4.83
CA GLU A 51 22.32 -19.45 4.84
C GLU A 51 21.31 -18.34 4.47
N PRO A 52 21.57 -17.07 4.82
CA PRO A 52 20.66 -15.96 4.54
C PRO A 52 20.33 -15.75 3.05
N ALA A 53 21.31 -15.95 2.16
CA ALA A 53 21.10 -15.82 0.71
C ALA A 53 20.09 -16.87 0.21
N VAL A 54 20.28 -18.13 0.61
CA VAL A 54 19.35 -19.23 0.31
C VAL A 54 17.97 -18.96 0.91
N ALA A 55 17.91 -18.38 2.11
CA ALA A 55 16.64 -17.99 2.72
C ALA A 55 15.88 -16.96 1.86
N ARG A 56 16.58 -15.97 1.30
CA ARG A 56 15.99 -14.96 0.41
C ARG A 56 15.46 -15.57 -0.87
N GLU A 57 16.24 -16.43 -1.52
CA GLU A 57 15.82 -17.13 -2.75
C GLU A 57 14.56 -17.98 -2.52
N LEU A 58 14.54 -18.80 -1.45
CA LEU A 58 13.38 -19.61 -1.10
C LEU A 58 12.16 -18.74 -0.76
N ALA A 59 12.36 -17.62 -0.05
CA ALA A 59 11.27 -16.71 0.32
C ALA A 59 10.62 -16.07 -0.92
N VAL A 60 11.41 -15.67 -1.92
CA VAL A 60 10.89 -15.17 -3.21
C VAL A 60 10.06 -16.27 -3.89
N ALA A 61 10.62 -17.47 -4.04
CA ALA A 61 9.93 -18.60 -4.67
C ALA A 61 8.61 -18.97 -3.97
N TYR A 62 8.60 -18.96 -2.62
CA TYR A 62 7.38 -19.19 -1.85
C TYR A 62 6.35 -18.08 -2.05
N ALA A 63 6.78 -16.82 -2.04
CA ALA A 63 5.88 -15.70 -2.27
C ALA A 63 5.22 -15.84 -3.64
N GLU A 64 6.00 -16.01 -4.71
CA GLU A 64 5.50 -16.19 -6.09
C GLU A 64 4.53 -17.37 -6.20
N ALA A 65 4.90 -18.54 -5.70
CA ALA A 65 4.04 -19.73 -5.72
C ALA A 65 2.72 -19.50 -4.99
N LEU A 66 2.76 -18.84 -3.82
CA LEU A 66 1.55 -18.51 -3.07
C LEU A 66 0.69 -17.46 -3.79
N GLY A 67 1.30 -16.46 -4.42
CA GLY A 67 0.58 -15.46 -5.21
C GLY A 67 -0.13 -16.06 -6.43
N LEU A 68 0.49 -17.06 -7.08
CA LEU A 68 -0.15 -17.82 -8.17
C LEU A 68 -1.36 -18.63 -7.66
N LEU A 69 -1.23 -19.26 -6.49
CA LEU A 69 -2.30 -20.09 -5.93
C LEU A 69 -3.43 -19.26 -5.33
N ARG A 70 -3.13 -18.05 -4.81
CA ARG A 70 -4.04 -17.20 -4.03
C ARG A 70 -3.94 -15.74 -4.50
N PRO A 71 -4.81 -15.29 -5.43
CA PRO A 71 -4.77 -13.94 -5.96
C PRO A 71 -5.10 -12.85 -4.93
N GLU A 72 -5.63 -13.23 -3.75
CA GLU A 72 -5.89 -12.29 -2.65
C GLU A 72 -4.60 -11.87 -1.92
N LEU A 73 -3.48 -12.57 -2.13
CA LEU A 73 -2.21 -12.26 -1.50
C LEU A 73 -1.49 -11.14 -2.24
N ALA A 74 -1.18 -10.06 -1.52
CA ALA A 74 -0.40 -8.95 -2.04
C ALA A 74 1.10 -9.31 -2.07
N LEU A 75 1.57 -9.88 -3.18
CA LEU A 75 2.98 -10.24 -3.41
C LEU A 75 3.96 -9.10 -3.06
N GLY A 76 3.65 -7.87 -3.48
CA GLY A 76 4.49 -6.69 -3.20
C GLY A 76 4.61 -6.31 -1.71
N ALA A 77 3.84 -6.95 -0.82
CA ALA A 77 3.97 -6.79 0.63
C ALA A 77 4.77 -7.93 1.30
N ALA A 78 5.26 -8.91 0.54
CA ALA A 78 6.04 -10.01 1.07
C ALA A 78 7.40 -9.52 1.59
N ALA A 79 7.77 -10.02 2.77
CA ALA A 79 8.99 -9.64 3.45
C ALA A 79 9.61 -10.86 4.16
N LEU A 80 10.93 -10.84 4.29
CA LEU A 80 11.72 -11.86 4.97
C LEU A 80 12.41 -11.27 6.20
N SER A 81 12.44 -12.04 7.28
CA SER A 81 13.17 -11.72 8.51
C SER A 81 13.71 -12.99 9.15
N PRO A 82 14.78 -12.91 9.94
CA PRO A 82 15.10 -13.97 10.90
C PRO A 82 13.90 -14.25 11.83
N ALA A 83 13.72 -15.52 12.22
CA ALA A 83 12.52 -15.96 12.93
C ALA A 83 12.32 -15.27 14.29
N ASP A 84 13.40 -14.84 14.94
CA ASP A 84 13.43 -14.14 16.21
C ASP A 84 13.50 -12.60 16.08
N ALA A 85 13.56 -12.09 14.85
CA ALA A 85 13.82 -10.68 14.59
C ALA A 85 12.88 -10.08 13.52
N TRP A 86 11.57 -10.28 13.65
CA TRP A 86 10.57 -9.76 12.69
C TRP A 86 10.59 -8.24 12.50
N HIS A 87 11.09 -7.50 13.49
CA HIS A 87 11.30 -6.06 13.38
C HIS A 87 12.35 -5.67 12.31
N ARG A 88 13.13 -6.64 11.81
CA ARG A 88 14.13 -6.47 10.74
C ARG A 88 13.64 -7.03 9.41
N ALA A 89 12.33 -7.11 9.19
CA ALA A 89 11.80 -7.63 7.94
C ALA A 89 12.18 -6.75 6.74
N GLU A 90 12.76 -7.38 5.74
CA GLU A 90 13.19 -6.77 4.48
C GLU A 90 12.23 -7.16 3.37
N ARG A 91 11.89 -6.21 2.48
CA ARG A 91 10.99 -6.46 1.36
C ARG A 91 11.64 -7.40 0.35
N LEU A 92 10.85 -8.34 -0.18
CA LEU A 92 11.32 -9.28 -1.20
C LEU A 92 11.22 -8.71 -2.62
N PHE A 93 10.26 -7.82 -2.85
CA PHE A 93 10.00 -7.22 -4.16
C PHE A 93 10.26 -5.72 -4.12
N CYS A 94 10.64 -5.17 -5.27
CA CYS A 94 11.01 -3.77 -5.44
C CYS A 94 9.87 -2.83 -5.03
N GLY A 95 8.69 -3.03 -5.63
CA GLY A 95 7.49 -2.27 -5.28
C GLY A 95 7.58 -0.76 -5.54
N ALA A 96 8.59 -0.30 -6.29
CA ALA A 96 8.67 1.06 -6.82
C ALA A 96 7.36 1.41 -7.55
N VAL A 97 6.83 2.61 -7.32
CA VAL A 97 5.52 3.01 -7.86
C VAL A 97 5.72 3.62 -9.25
N GLY A 98 5.02 3.07 -10.23
CA GLY A 98 5.00 3.56 -11.61
C GLY A 98 4.05 4.74 -11.81
N PRO A 99 4.09 5.37 -12.99
CA PRO A 99 3.31 6.56 -13.32
C PRO A 99 1.79 6.38 -13.18
N ASP A 100 1.25 5.19 -13.45
CA ASP A 100 -0.18 4.90 -13.36
C ASP A 100 -0.58 4.24 -12.01
N GLY A 101 0.33 4.24 -11.03
CA GLY A 101 0.12 3.69 -9.70
C GLY A 101 0.35 2.19 -9.57
N GLU A 102 0.77 1.53 -10.65
CA GLU A 102 1.32 0.18 -10.64
C GLU A 102 2.58 0.10 -9.76
N ARG A 103 2.94 -1.12 -9.36
CA ARG A 103 4.14 -1.37 -8.56
C ARG A 103 5.06 -2.31 -9.31
N CYS A 104 6.36 -2.02 -9.26
CA CYS A 104 7.38 -2.89 -9.83
C CYS A 104 7.26 -4.30 -9.27
N ALA A 105 7.16 -5.27 -10.17
CA ALA A 105 7.00 -6.69 -9.84
C ALA A 105 8.33 -7.43 -9.66
N ASP A 106 9.45 -6.80 -10.05
CA ASP A 106 10.77 -7.40 -9.94
C ASP A 106 11.22 -7.55 -8.47
N VAL A 107 12.19 -8.45 -8.26
CA VAL A 107 12.82 -8.69 -6.95
C VAL A 107 13.47 -7.41 -6.43
N ALA A 108 13.46 -7.21 -5.12
CA ALA A 108 14.14 -6.06 -4.52
C ALA A 108 15.62 -6.02 -4.93
N ASP A 109 16.14 -4.80 -5.13
CA ASP A 109 17.50 -4.52 -5.59
C ASP A 109 17.82 -5.04 -7.01
N HIS A 110 16.79 -5.20 -7.86
CA HIS A 110 17.02 -5.50 -9.27
C HIS A 110 17.69 -4.32 -10.00
N PRO A 111 18.62 -4.59 -10.93
CA PRO A 111 19.16 -3.56 -11.80
C PRO A 111 18.15 -3.19 -12.90
N GLY A 112 18.39 -2.06 -13.56
CA GLY A 112 17.67 -1.68 -14.77
C GLY A 112 16.25 -1.16 -14.53
N PHE A 113 15.46 -1.10 -15.61
CA PHE A 113 14.11 -0.55 -15.59
C PHE A 113 13.19 -1.31 -14.63
N HIS A 114 12.26 -0.59 -14.03
CA HIS A 114 11.16 -1.18 -13.29
C HIS A 114 10.08 -1.67 -14.26
N HIS A 115 9.45 -2.80 -13.97
CA HIS A 115 8.41 -3.37 -14.82
C HIS A 115 7.09 -3.58 -14.08
N ALA A 116 5.99 -3.25 -14.75
CA ALA A 116 4.66 -3.59 -14.28
C ALA A 116 4.49 -5.13 -14.27
N PRO A 117 3.67 -5.69 -13.37
CA PRO A 117 3.40 -7.11 -13.37
C PRO A 117 2.73 -7.57 -14.68
N GLY A 118 3.15 -8.73 -15.17
CA GLY A 118 2.55 -9.41 -16.33
C GLY A 118 3.40 -9.33 -17.62
N PRO A 119 3.09 -10.18 -18.62
CA PRO A 119 3.82 -10.19 -19.89
C PRO A 119 3.70 -8.85 -20.61
N GLY A 120 4.84 -8.24 -20.97
CA GLY A 120 4.87 -6.95 -21.66
C GLY A 120 4.50 -5.76 -20.78
N GLY A 121 4.67 -5.88 -19.46
CA GLY A 121 4.48 -4.77 -18.53
C GLY A 121 5.26 -3.52 -18.93
N LEU A 122 4.64 -2.36 -18.72
CA LEU A 122 5.28 -1.07 -19.01
C LEU A 122 6.55 -0.92 -18.17
N GLY A 123 7.62 -0.47 -18.83
CA GLY A 123 8.90 -0.16 -18.19
C GLY A 123 8.97 1.30 -17.76
N TRP A 124 9.55 1.60 -16.60
CA TRP A 124 9.82 2.98 -16.16
C TRP A 124 11.11 3.10 -15.33
N GLY A 125 11.55 4.34 -15.10
CA GLY A 125 12.78 4.67 -14.37
C GLY A 125 14.02 4.65 -15.27
N ASP A 126 15.17 5.01 -14.71
CA ASP A 126 16.42 5.17 -15.48
C ASP A 126 17.40 3.99 -15.33
N GLY A 127 17.08 3.01 -14.47
CA GLY A 127 17.81 1.74 -14.39
C GLY A 127 19.22 1.78 -13.80
N ASP A 128 19.45 2.64 -12.81
CA ASP A 128 20.72 2.78 -12.06
C ASP A 128 20.81 1.86 -10.83
#